data_AF-A0A5C6Q280-F1
#
_entry.id   AF-A0A5C6Q280-F1
#
_cell.length_a   1.000
_cell.length_b   1.000
_cell.length_c   1.000
_cell.angle_alpha   90.00
_cell.angle_beta   90.00
_cell.angle_gamma   90.00
#
_symmetry.space_group_name_H-M   'P 1'
#
loop_
_entity.id
_entity.type
_entity.pdbx_description
1 polymer ?
#
loop_
_entity_poly.entity_id
_entity_poly.type
_entity_poly.pdbx_seq_one_letter_code
_entity_poly.pdbx_strand_id
1 'polypeptide(L)'
;MKLEEIIPLVSLLLAITSIFVAFLSFFNSRKRNKLDEQTQEDKDLSDYAILLLEKSYKVLTDDGENTTPPKASRLNWLTSARLILRYNNIRSQIKTVRYQLICDESAEQWGHEFYKILKSGDFNHPGYYSGNLMLNSCENIEPNSAVVITEFSKWGEDYKDPIDTYAYKDSLAKKPKILDGHIGLQVYLSNLDEEGARKHNKKINKDT
;
A
#
# COMPACT_ATOMS: atom_id res chain seq x y z
N MET A 1 -12.63 36.37 60.87
CA MET A 1 -13.53 35.35 60.28
C MET A 1 -13.53 34.15 61.22
N LYS A 2 -14.70 33.74 61.72
CA LYS A 2 -14.77 32.60 62.65
C LYS A 2 -14.50 31.31 61.87
N LEU A 3 -13.85 30.33 62.49
CA LEU A 3 -13.51 29.04 61.85
C LEU A 3 -14.73 28.37 61.20
N GLU A 4 -15.90 28.53 61.83
CA GLU A 4 -17.20 28.04 61.37
C GLU A 4 -17.67 28.65 60.04
N GLU A 5 -17.20 29.85 59.67
CA GLU A 5 -17.53 30.51 58.39
C GLU A 5 -16.57 30.10 57.26
N ILE A 6 -15.37 29.60 57.58
CA ILE A 6 -14.33 29.25 56.60
C ILE A 6 -14.60 27.87 55.98
N ILE A 7 -15.03 26.91 56.80
CA ILE A 7 -15.31 25.51 56.41
C ILE A 7 -16.31 25.40 55.23
N PRO A 8 -17.49 26.06 55.24
CA PRO A 8 -18.45 25.96 54.13
C PRO A 8 -17.95 26.64 52.84
N LEU A 9 -17.10 27.66 52.96
CA LEU A 9 -16.54 28.36 51.81
C LEU A 9 -15.48 27.50 51.10
N VAL A 10 -14.64 26.80 51.87
CA VAL A 10 -13.67 25.83 51.34
C VAL A 10 -14.39 24.63 50.70
N SER A 11 -15.44 24.10 51.32
CA SER A 11 -16.19 22.97 50.74
C SER A 11 -16.91 23.34 49.43
N LEU A 12 -17.45 24.55 49.33
CA LEU A 12 -18.05 25.07 48.09
C LEU A 12 -17.00 25.21 46.99
N LEU A 13 -15.81 25.74 47.31
CA LEU A 13 -14.71 25.89 46.37
C LEU A 13 -14.24 24.53 45.85
N LEU A 14 -14.09 23.53 46.74
CA LEU A 14 -13.78 22.16 46.36
C LEU A 14 -14.86 21.54 45.46
N ALA A 15 -16.14 21.74 45.78
CA ALA A 15 -17.24 21.25 44.95
C ALA A 15 -17.22 21.86 43.54
N ILE A 16 -17.02 23.17 43.43
CA ILE A 16 -16.93 23.87 42.13
C ILE A 16 -15.73 23.36 41.31
N THR A 17 -14.56 23.20 41.94
CA THR A 17 -13.38 22.66 41.23
C THR A 17 -13.61 21.22 40.76
N SER A 18 -14.27 20.38 41.56
CA SER A 18 -14.61 19.00 41.19
C SER A 18 -15.57 18.95 40.00
N ILE A 19 -16.63 19.78 40.01
CA ILE A 19 -17.57 19.90 38.90
C ILE A 19 -16.85 20.34 37.62
N PHE A 20 -15.95 21.32 37.73
CA PHE A 20 -15.19 21.81 36.58
C PHE A 20 -14.26 20.74 36.00
N VAL A 21 -13.53 20.00 36.84
CA VAL A 21 -12.68 18.87 36.42
C VAL A 21 -13.50 17.75 35.79
N ALA A 22 -14.66 17.42 36.37
CA ALA A 22 -15.57 16.42 35.83
C ALA A 22 -16.12 16.84 34.45
N PHE A 23 -16.47 18.11 34.30
CA PHE A 23 -16.92 18.67 33.03
C PHE A 23 -15.83 18.54 31.96
N LEU A 24 -14.61 19.02 32.23
CA LEU A 24 -13.47 18.88 31.30
C LEU A 24 -13.19 17.42 30.93
N SER A 25 -13.23 16.53 31.92
CA SER A 25 -13.03 15.08 31.71
C SER A 25 -14.10 14.49 30.82
N PHE A 26 -15.36 14.92 30.96
CA PHE A 26 -16.46 14.47 30.13
C PHE A 26 -16.33 14.90 28.65
N PHE A 27 -15.95 16.15 28.38
CA PHE A 27 -15.71 16.61 27.00
C PHE A 27 -14.53 15.89 26.36
N ASN A 28 -13.43 15.75 27.10
CA ASN A 28 -12.26 15.02 26.62
C ASN A 28 -12.60 13.55 26.38
N SER A 29 -13.35 12.91 27.27
CA SER A 29 -13.80 11.53 27.12
C SER A 29 -14.67 11.36 25.87
N ARG A 30 -15.66 12.24 25.64
CA ARG A 30 -16.48 12.18 24.42
C ARG A 30 -15.66 12.35 23.14
N LYS A 31 -14.71 13.29 23.13
CA LYS A 31 -13.83 13.51 21.97
C LYS A 31 -12.95 12.28 21.71
N ARG A 32 -12.38 11.69 22.77
CA ARG A 32 -11.56 10.47 22.66
C ARG A 32 -12.38 9.28 22.19
N ASN A 33 -13.56 9.04 22.77
CA ASN A 33 -14.43 7.93 22.37
C ASN A 33 -14.78 8.00 20.87
N LYS A 34 -15.09 9.19 20.35
CA LYS A 34 -15.37 9.36 18.91
C LYS A 34 -14.15 9.08 18.03
N LEU A 35 -12.97 9.51 18.46
CA LEU A 35 -11.72 9.23 17.74
C LEU A 35 -11.37 7.74 17.79
N ASP A 36 -11.58 7.10 18.95
CA ASP A 36 -11.32 5.67 19.15
C ASP A 36 -12.30 4.83 18.33
N GLU A 37 -13.58 5.19 18.29
CA GLU A 37 -14.62 4.58 17.43
C GLU A 37 -14.24 4.70 15.95
N GLN A 38 -13.91 5.91 15.47
CA GLN A 38 -13.47 6.11 14.09
C GLN A 38 -12.18 5.33 13.77
N THR A 39 -11.23 5.28 14.71
CA THR A 39 -9.98 4.52 14.52
C THR A 39 -10.27 3.03 14.39
N GLN A 40 -11.22 2.51 15.17
CA GLN A 40 -11.63 1.12 15.11
C GLN A 40 -12.37 0.81 13.81
N GLU A 41 -13.31 1.66 13.39
CA GLU A 41 -14.00 1.53 12.09
C GLU A 41 -13.01 1.55 10.92
N ASP A 42 -12.09 2.51 10.90
CA ASP A 42 -11.07 2.63 9.85
C ASP A 42 -10.14 1.40 9.84
N LYS A 43 -9.84 0.82 11.00
CA LYS A 43 -9.09 -0.43 11.12
C LYS A 43 -9.84 -1.58 10.45
N ASP A 44 -11.10 -1.77 10.80
CA ASP A 44 -11.90 -2.89 10.30
C ASP A 44 -12.13 -2.77 8.79
N LEU A 45 -12.32 -1.53 8.28
CA LEU A 45 -12.35 -1.25 6.85
C LEU A 45 -11.02 -1.60 6.17
N SER A 46 -9.88 -1.26 6.79
CA SER A 46 -8.56 -1.57 6.23
C SER A 46 -8.29 -3.07 6.15
N ASP A 47 -8.62 -3.82 7.21
CA ASP A 47 -8.46 -5.28 7.25
C ASP A 47 -9.33 -5.94 6.17
N TYR A 48 -10.58 -5.48 6.02
CA TYR A 48 -11.47 -5.99 4.99
C TYR A 48 -11.00 -5.63 3.57
N ALA A 49 -10.47 -4.41 3.36
CA ALA A 49 -9.93 -3.98 2.08
C ALA A 49 -8.77 -4.89 1.66
N ILE A 50 -7.79 -5.13 2.55
CA ILE A 50 -6.64 -6.00 2.27
C ILE A 50 -7.10 -7.42 1.91
N LEU A 51 -8.09 -7.96 2.63
CA LEU A 51 -8.67 -9.26 2.33
C LEU A 51 -9.30 -9.33 0.93
N LEU A 52 -9.86 -8.23 0.41
CA LEU A 52 -10.40 -8.20 -0.96
C LEU A 52 -9.32 -8.34 -2.02
N LEU A 53 -8.12 -7.78 -1.80
CA LEU A 53 -6.98 -7.94 -2.70
C LEU A 53 -6.43 -9.36 -2.68
N GLU A 54 -6.35 -9.99 -1.52
CA GLU A 54 -5.97 -11.40 -1.41
C GLU A 54 -6.97 -12.29 -2.16
N LYS A 55 -8.27 -12.06 -1.94
CA LYS A 55 -9.34 -12.80 -2.63
C LYS A 55 -9.31 -12.55 -4.14
N SER A 56 -9.04 -11.33 -4.57
CA SER A 56 -8.99 -11.00 -6.00
C SER A 56 -7.86 -11.77 -6.69
N TYR A 57 -6.70 -11.85 -6.05
CA TYR A 57 -5.58 -12.63 -6.54
C TYR A 57 -5.91 -14.12 -6.59
N LYS A 58 -6.38 -14.70 -5.47
CA LYS A 58 -6.77 -16.11 -5.38
C LYS A 58 -7.78 -16.51 -6.45
N VAL A 59 -8.83 -15.71 -6.65
CA VAL A 59 -9.84 -15.97 -7.68
C VAL A 59 -9.23 -15.95 -9.08
N LEU A 60 -8.33 -15.02 -9.37
CA LEU A 60 -7.68 -14.97 -10.69
C LEU A 60 -6.81 -16.21 -10.91
N THR A 61 -6.07 -16.63 -9.90
CA THR A 61 -5.10 -17.73 -9.97
C THR A 61 -5.68 -19.12 -9.67
N ASP A 62 -6.98 -19.25 -9.47
CA ASP A 62 -7.63 -20.50 -9.03
C ASP A 62 -6.97 -21.04 -7.75
N ASP A 63 -6.96 -20.20 -6.70
CA ASP A 63 -6.29 -20.44 -5.42
C ASP A 63 -4.77 -20.73 -5.50
N GLY A 64 -4.15 -20.36 -6.62
CA GLY A 64 -2.71 -20.49 -6.86
C GLY A 64 -2.35 -21.68 -7.74
N GLU A 65 -3.33 -22.47 -8.19
CA GLU A 65 -3.10 -23.60 -9.09
C GLU A 65 -2.67 -23.14 -10.50
N ASN A 66 -3.10 -21.95 -10.92
CA ASN A 66 -2.82 -21.39 -12.24
C ASN A 66 -2.23 -19.99 -12.12
N THR A 67 -0.91 -19.88 -12.12
CA THR A 67 -0.20 -18.61 -11.89
C THR A 67 0.55 -18.07 -13.11
N THR A 68 0.96 -18.89 -14.07
CA THR A 68 1.74 -18.41 -15.23
C THR A 68 1.39 -19.20 -16.51
N PRO A 69 0.39 -18.75 -17.30
CA PRO A 69 -0.55 -17.67 -17.01
C PRO A 69 -1.71 -18.17 -16.14
N PRO A 70 -2.49 -17.27 -15.50
CA PRO A 70 -3.78 -17.63 -14.94
C PRO A 70 -4.69 -18.22 -16.02
N LYS A 71 -5.65 -19.03 -15.59
CA LYS A 71 -6.63 -19.60 -16.50
C LYS A 71 -7.37 -18.47 -17.20
N ALA A 72 -7.48 -18.56 -18.52
CA ALA A 72 -8.32 -17.71 -19.33
C ALA A 72 -9.79 -18.04 -18.99
N SER A 73 -10.31 -17.43 -17.92
CA SER A 73 -11.67 -17.63 -17.39
C SER A 73 -12.33 -16.27 -17.22
N ARG A 74 -13.34 -15.97 -18.05
CA ARG A 74 -14.08 -14.70 -17.95
C ARG A 74 -14.62 -14.44 -16.54
N LEU A 75 -15.13 -15.48 -15.86
CA LEU A 75 -15.68 -15.35 -14.51
C LEU A 75 -14.60 -14.97 -13.48
N ASN A 76 -13.42 -15.57 -13.56
CA ASN A 76 -12.32 -15.30 -12.65
C ASN A 76 -11.83 -13.86 -12.83
N TRP A 77 -11.61 -13.44 -14.08
CA TRP A 77 -11.21 -12.07 -14.42
C TRP A 77 -12.24 -11.03 -13.94
N LEU A 78 -13.52 -11.24 -14.24
CA LEU A 78 -14.60 -10.36 -13.78
C LEU A 78 -14.68 -10.25 -12.26
N THR A 79 -14.59 -11.38 -11.57
CA THR A 79 -14.71 -11.44 -10.12
C THR A 79 -13.52 -10.78 -9.44
N SER A 80 -12.31 -11.07 -9.92
CA SER A 80 -11.07 -10.44 -9.46
C SER A 80 -11.12 -8.91 -9.64
N ALA A 81 -11.48 -8.43 -10.83
CA ALA A 81 -11.61 -6.99 -11.09
C ALA A 81 -12.64 -6.31 -10.19
N ARG A 82 -13.81 -6.93 -9.95
CA ARG A 82 -14.82 -6.40 -9.02
C ARG A 82 -14.30 -6.27 -7.59
N LEU A 83 -13.48 -7.22 -7.14
CA LEU A 83 -12.89 -7.19 -5.80
C LEU A 83 -11.86 -6.05 -5.69
N ILE A 84 -11.04 -5.83 -6.72
CA ILE A 84 -10.11 -4.68 -6.79
C ILE A 84 -10.87 -3.35 -6.75
N LEU A 85 -11.94 -3.21 -7.53
CA LEU A 85 -12.76 -2.00 -7.52
C LEU A 85 -13.44 -1.76 -6.16
N ARG A 86 -13.86 -2.82 -5.47
CA ARG A 86 -14.40 -2.72 -4.10
C ARG A 86 -13.33 -2.30 -3.09
N TYR A 87 -12.11 -2.83 -3.22
CA TYR A 87 -10.96 -2.37 -2.43
C TYR A 87 -10.78 -0.86 -2.58
N ASN A 88 -10.71 -0.34 -3.81
CA ASN A 88 -10.55 1.10 -4.06
C ASN A 88 -11.67 1.93 -3.42
N ASN A 89 -12.92 1.45 -3.50
CA ASN A 89 -14.05 2.12 -2.88
C ASN A 89 -13.95 2.14 -1.34
N ILE A 90 -13.60 1.03 -0.70
CA ILE A 90 -13.43 0.97 0.76
C ILE A 90 -12.24 1.81 1.21
N ARG A 91 -11.12 1.73 0.50
CA ARG A 91 -9.92 2.53 0.76
C ARG A 91 -10.20 4.04 0.77
N SER A 92 -11.11 4.50 -0.09
CA SER A 92 -11.51 5.91 -0.15
C SER A 92 -12.34 6.39 1.06
N GLN A 93 -12.93 5.47 1.83
CA GLN A 93 -13.75 5.77 3.01
C GLN A 93 -12.93 5.89 4.30
N ILE A 94 -11.74 5.29 4.34
CA ILE A 94 -10.83 5.32 5.48
C ILE A 94 -10.33 6.75 5.68
N LYS A 95 -10.47 7.29 6.88
CA LYS A 95 -10.08 8.69 7.20
C LYS A 95 -8.73 8.78 7.91
N THR A 96 -8.39 7.76 8.68
CA THR A 96 -7.15 7.70 9.45
C THR A 96 -5.96 7.39 8.55
N VAL A 97 -5.03 8.34 8.44
CA VAL A 97 -3.83 8.27 7.58
C VAL A 97 -3.04 6.98 7.75
N ARG A 98 -2.91 6.47 8.98
CA ARG A 98 -2.21 5.19 9.24
C ARG A 98 -2.84 4.02 8.48
N TYR A 99 -4.16 3.91 8.49
CA TYR A 99 -4.85 2.79 7.83
C TYR A 99 -4.92 2.97 6.31
N GLN A 100 -4.94 4.23 5.85
CA GLN A 100 -4.73 4.55 4.45
C GLN A 100 -3.37 4.02 3.94
N LEU A 101 -2.29 4.33 4.68
CA LEU A 101 -0.94 3.87 4.35
C LEU A 101 -0.83 2.34 4.33
N ILE A 102 -1.38 1.66 5.33
CA ILE A 102 -1.39 0.19 5.40
C ILE A 102 -2.05 -0.42 4.15
N CYS A 103 -3.17 0.16 3.72
CA CYS A 103 -3.84 -0.29 2.50
C CYS A 103 -3.01 0.00 1.25
N ASP A 104 -2.34 1.15 1.17
CA ASP A 104 -1.50 1.52 0.01
C ASP A 104 -0.31 0.57 -0.13
N GLU A 105 0.41 0.30 0.97
CA GLU A 105 1.50 -0.69 1.01
C GLU A 105 1.01 -2.10 0.60
N SER A 106 -0.19 -2.47 1.05
CA SER A 106 -0.79 -3.75 0.67
C SER A 106 -1.17 -3.79 -0.82
N ALA A 107 -1.67 -2.69 -1.39
CA ALA A 107 -1.96 -2.59 -2.81
C ALA A 107 -0.70 -2.69 -3.66
N GLU A 108 0.41 -2.09 -3.23
CA GLU A 108 1.70 -2.22 -3.91
C GLU A 108 2.20 -3.67 -3.90
N GLN A 109 2.15 -4.32 -2.73
CA GLN A 109 2.54 -5.72 -2.61
C GLN A 109 1.69 -6.61 -3.54
N TRP A 110 0.36 -6.48 -3.48
CA TRP A 110 -0.51 -7.29 -4.33
C TRP A 110 -0.38 -6.92 -5.81
N GLY A 111 -0.23 -5.64 -6.14
CA GLY A 111 0.04 -5.19 -7.51
C GLY A 111 1.27 -5.88 -8.09
N HIS A 112 2.34 -6.04 -7.29
CA HIS A 112 3.50 -6.81 -7.69
C HIS A 112 3.20 -8.32 -7.88
N GLU A 113 2.39 -8.93 -7.02
CA GLU A 113 1.93 -10.31 -7.21
C GLU A 113 1.15 -10.48 -8.53
N PHE A 114 0.22 -9.56 -8.83
CA PHE A 114 -0.49 -9.51 -10.11
C PHE A 114 0.50 -9.30 -11.28
N TYR A 115 1.48 -8.41 -11.15
CA TYR A 115 2.48 -8.18 -12.19
C TYR A 115 3.24 -9.47 -12.53
N LYS A 116 3.66 -10.25 -11.52
CA LYS A 116 4.40 -11.50 -11.74
C LYS A 116 3.62 -12.49 -12.59
N ILE A 117 2.34 -12.68 -12.29
CA ILE A 117 1.47 -13.61 -13.04
C ILE A 117 1.08 -13.08 -14.42
N LEU A 118 1.11 -11.75 -14.62
CA LEU A 118 0.79 -11.08 -15.88
C LEU A 118 2.01 -10.84 -16.80
N LYS A 119 3.22 -11.16 -16.35
CA LYS A 119 4.46 -10.97 -17.12
C LYS A 119 4.69 -12.02 -18.22
N SER A 120 3.86 -13.07 -18.28
CA SER A 120 4.03 -14.13 -19.28
C SER A 120 3.94 -13.60 -20.72
N GLY A 121 4.71 -14.20 -21.62
CA GLY A 121 4.60 -13.93 -23.06
C GLY A 121 3.21 -14.29 -23.62
N ASP A 122 2.45 -15.14 -22.93
CA ASP A 122 1.12 -15.61 -23.36
C ASP A 122 0.10 -14.47 -23.50
N PHE A 123 0.21 -13.41 -22.69
CA PHE A 123 -0.68 -12.24 -22.78
C PHE A 123 -0.46 -11.41 -24.04
N ASN A 124 0.68 -11.58 -24.71
CA ASN A 124 0.90 -10.94 -26.01
C ASN A 124 0.13 -11.65 -27.14
N HIS A 125 -0.41 -12.86 -26.88
CA HIS A 125 -1.21 -13.59 -27.84
C HIS A 125 -2.69 -13.20 -27.71
N PRO A 126 -3.32 -12.56 -28.73
CA PRO A 126 -4.70 -12.08 -28.64
C PRO A 126 -5.71 -13.18 -28.27
N GLY A 127 -5.44 -14.42 -28.70
CA GLY A 127 -6.26 -15.60 -28.41
C GLY A 127 -6.41 -15.92 -26.92
N TYR A 128 -5.53 -15.42 -26.03
CA TYR A 128 -5.71 -15.56 -24.59
C TYR A 128 -6.98 -14.84 -24.10
N TYR A 129 -7.23 -13.65 -24.63
CA TYR A 129 -8.41 -12.84 -24.29
C TYR A 129 -9.63 -13.20 -25.12
N SER A 130 -9.42 -13.59 -26.38
CA SER A 130 -10.47 -13.94 -27.33
C SER A 130 -10.59 -15.45 -27.49
N GLY A 131 -11.33 -16.11 -26.60
CA GLY A 131 -12.01 -17.43 -26.63
C GLY A 131 -11.40 -18.67 -27.34
N ASN A 132 -10.65 -18.49 -28.42
CA ASN A 132 -10.12 -19.52 -29.30
C ASN A 132 -9.01 -20.39 -28.66
N LEU A 133 -8.39 -19.96 -27.55
CA LEU A 133 -7.42 -20.74 -26.78
C LEU A 133 -7.99 -21.25 -25.44
N MET A 134 -9.27 -21.00 -25.14
CA MET A 134 -9.86 -21.40 -23.86
C MET A 134 -10.35 -22.85 -23.91
N LEU A 135 -9.63 -23.76 -23.25
CA LEU A 135 -10.22 -25.04 -22.84
C LEU A 135 -11.38 -24.73 -21.87
N ASN A 136 -12.61 -24.89 -22.38
CA ASN A 136 -13.88 -24.84 -21.63
C ASN A 136 -14.54 -23.47 -21.41
N SER A 137 -14.30 -22.47 -22.26
CA SER A 137 -15.13 -21.25 -22.24
C SER A 137 -15.38 -20.73 -23.65
N CYS A 138 -16.67 -20.60 -24.01
CA CYS A 138 -17.11 -19.99 -25.26
C CYS A 138 -17.12 -18.44 -25.20
N GLU A 139 -16.66 -17.85 -24.09
CA GLU A 139 -16.77 -16.42 -23.85
C GLU A 139 -15.39 -15.76 -23.75
N ASN A 140 -15.26 -14.58 -24.37
CA ASN A 140 -14.07 -13.75 -24.25
C ASN A 140 -13.90 -13.22 -22.82
N ILE A 141 -12.67 -12.93 -22.40
CA ILE A 141 -12.41 -12.15 -21.19
C ILE A 141 -13.15 -10.82 -21.31
N GLU A 142 -13.77 -10.37 -20.21
CA GLU A 142 -14.49 -9.10 -20.24
C GLU A 142 -13.49 -7.93 -20.29
N PRO A 143 -13.61 -6.99 -21.25
CA PRO A 143 -12.57 -5.99 -21.48
C PRO A 143 -12.24 -5.11 -20.29
N ASN A 144 -13.24 -4.64 -19.53
CA ASN A 144 -12.98 -3.78 -18.37
C ASN A 144 -12.22 -4.53 -17.28
N SER A 145 -12.54 -5.82 -17.06
CA SER A 145 -11.82 -6.65 -16.11
C SER A 145 -10.35 -6.82 -16.49
N ALA A 146 -10.06 -6.98 -17.78
CA ALA A 146 -8.69 -7.06 -18.27
C ALA A 146 -7.92 -5.75 -18.02
N VAL A 147 -8.56 -4.60 -18.31
CA VAL A 147 -7.96 -3.28 -18.09
C VAL A 147 -7.72 -3.04 -16.59
N VAL A 148 -8.71 -3.25 -15.73
CA VAL A 148 -8.61 -3.02 -14.28
C VAL A 148 -7.47 -3.83 -13.67
N ILE A 149 -7.37 -5.13 -14.01
CA ILE A 149 -6.33 -6.01 -13.46
C ILE A 149 -4.95 -5.59 -13.98
N THR A 150 -4.86 -5.25 -15.28
CA THR A 150 -3.59 -4.81 -15.89
C THR A 150 -3.13 -3.49 -15.30
N GLU A 151 -4.04 -2.53 -15.14
CA GLU A 151 -3.76 -1.23 -14.52
C GLU A 151 -3.31 -1.40 -13.07
N PHE A 152 -4.05 -2.20 -12.29
CA PHE A 152 -3.70 -2.49 -10.90
C PHE A 152 -2.33 -3.17 -10.75
N SER A 153 -1.93 -3.99 -11.71
CA SER A 153 -0.60 -4.63 -11.70
C SER A 153 0.56 -3.68 -11.98
N LYS A 154 0.28 -2.50 -12.54
CA LYS A 154 1.30 -1.52 -12.88
C LYS A 154 1.55 -0.61 -11.68
N TRP A 155 2.78 -0.12 -11.58
CA TRP A 155 3.08 0.99 -10.71
C TRP A 155 2.34 2.25 -11.16
N GLY A 156 1.75 2.95 -10.20
CA GLY A 156 1.15 4.26 -10.45
C GLY A 156 2.24 5.27 -10.83
N GLU A 157 2.00 6.06 -11.86
CA GLU A 157 2.98 7.05 -12.35
C GLU A 157 3.30 8.13 -11.30
N ASP A 158 2.39 8.35 -10.35
CA ASP A 158 2.52 9.35 -9.28
C ASP A 158 3.16 8.79 -7.99
N TYR A 159 3.46 7.49 -7.93
CA TYR A 159 4.09 6.89 -6.75
C TYR A 159 5.56 7.33 -6.65
N LYS A 160 5.95 7.82 -5.47
CA LYS A 160 7.34 8.17 -5.17
C LYS A 160 7.99 7.01 -4.44
N ASP A 161 8.84 6.25 -5.13
CA ASP A 161 9.57 5.15 -4.51
C ASP A 161 10.46 5.68 -3.37
N PRO A 162 10.31 5.18 -2.14
CA PRO A 162 11.23 5.53 -1.05
C PRO A 162 12.71 5.28 -1.40
N ILE A 163 13.01 4.29 -2.25
CA ILE A 163 14.36 3.99 -2.72
C ILE A 163 14.95 5.13 -3.56
N ASP A 164 14.13 5.91 -4.28
CA ASP A 164 14.62 7.05 -5.07
C ASP A 164 15.32 8.11 -4.20
N THR A 165 14.91 8.21 -2.93
CA THR A 165 15.52 9.11 -1.96
C THR A 165 16.69 8.50 -1.19
N TYR A 166 16.94 7.19 -1.35
CA TYR A 166 17.98 6.48 -0.63
C TYR A 166 19.37 6.70 -1.25
N ALA A 167 20.18 7.55 -0.61
CA ALA A 167 21.57 7.77 -0.98
C ALA A 167 22.48 6.61 -0.55
N TYR A 168 22.49 5.53 -1.33
CA TYR A 168 23.27 4.32 -0.99
C TYR A 168 24.77 4.60 -0.80
N LYS A 169 25.35 5.57 -1.54
CA LYS A 169 26.76 5.96 -1.41
C LYS A 169 27.10 6.49 -0.02
N ASP A 170 26.23 7.30 0.57
CA ASP A 170 26.40 7.82 1.93
C ASP A 170 26.31 6.71 2.97
N SER A 171 25.42 5.75 2.74
CA SER A 171 25.29 4.56 3.60
C SER A 171 26.55 3.70 3.56
N LEU A 172 27.11 3.45 2.37
CA LEU A 172 28.35 2.70 2.19
C LEU A 172 29.55 3.40 2.82
N ALA A 173 29.65 4.74 2.72
CA ALA A 173 30.71 5.51 3.37
C ALA A 173 30.65 5.39 4.91
N LYS A 174 29.44 5.37 5.48
CA LYS A 174 29.23 5.21 6.94
C LYS A 174 29.39 3.78 7.41
N LYS A 175 29.06 2.80 6.56
CA LYS A 175 29.02 1.36 6.90
C LYS A 175 29.69 0.54 5.78
N PRO A 176 31.02 0.62 5.62
CA PRO A 176 31.72 -0.04 4.52
C PRO A 176 31.60 -1.57 4.56
N LYS A 177 31.42 -2.15 5.76
CA LYS A 177 31.23 -3.59 5.96
C LYS A 177 29.95 -4.17 5.34
N ILE A 178 29.01 -3.33 4.86
CA ILE A 178 27.83 -3.81 4.11
C ILE A 178 28.25 -4.62 2.88
N LEU A 179 29.44 -4.36 2.33
CA LEU A 179 29.94 -5.05 1.16
C LEU A 179 30.68 -6.35 1.48
N ASP A 180 31.01 -6.62 2.75
CA ASP A 180 31.82 -7.77 3.13
C ASP A 180 31.13 -9.08 2.71
N GLY A 181 31.79 -9.89 1.87
CA GLY A 181 31.22 -11.13 1.33
C GLY A 181 30.25 -10.96 0.16
N HIS A 182 29.87 -9.73 -0.20
CA HIS A 182 28.95 -9.43 -1.30
C HIS A 182 29.68 -9.04 -2.60
N ILE A 183 30.52 -9.96 -3.12
CA ILE A 183 31.39 -9.71 -4.29
C ILE A 183 30.60 -9.23 -5.52
N GLY A 184 29.44 -9.84 -5.80
CA GLY A 184 28.61 -9.44 -6.93
C GLY A 184 28.12 -7.98 -6.83
N LEU A 185 27.73 -7.54 -5.63
CA LEU A 185 27.33 -6.16 -5.39
C LEU A 185 28.52 -5.20 -5.53
N GLN A 186 29.70 -5.58 -5.02
CA GLN A 186 30.92 -4.78 -5.16
C GLN A 186 31.27 -4.53 -6.63
N VAL A 187 31.24 -5.59 -7.45
CA VAL A 187 31.52 -5.50 -8.89
C VAL A 187 30.50 -4.62 -9.58
N TYR A 188 29.21 -4.81 -9.29
CA TYR A 188 28.13 -3.99 -9.86
C TYR A 188 28.32 -2.50 -9.57
N LEU A 189 28.58 -2.15 -8.30
CA LEU A 189 28.76 -0.75 -7.89
C LEU A 189 30.03 -0.13 -8.50
N SER A 190 31.12 -0.90 -8.60
CA SER A 190 32.36 -0.44 -9.24
C SER A 190 32.14 -0.12 -10.72
N ASN A 191 31.42 -1.00 -11.44
CA ASN A 191 31.09 -0.79 -12.85
C ASN A 191 30.21 0.46 -13.06
N LEU A 192 29.25 0.70 -12.17
CA LEU A 192 28.40 1.90 -12.23
C LEU A 192 29.21 3.19 -12.06
N ASP A 193 30.17 3.21 -11.14
CA ASP A 193 31.02 4.38 -10.91
C ASP A 193 31.94 4.65 -12.10
N GLU A 194 32.48 3.60 -12.73
CA GLU A 194 33.25 3.73 -13.97
C GLU A 194 32.42 4.29 -15.13
N GLU A 195 31.20 3.80 -15.33
CA GLU A 195 30.29 4.31 -16.37
C GLU A 195 29.92 5.77 -16.13
N GLY A 196 29.67 6.16 -14.87
CA GLY A 196 29.43 7.54 -14.48
C GLY A 196 30.60 8.46 -14.85
N ALA A 197 31.84 8.04 -14.52
CA ALA A 197 33.05 8.79 -14.84
C ALA A 197 33.26 8.95 -16.37
N ARG A 198 33.01 7.89 -17.15
CA ARG A 198 33.10 7.93 -18.62
C ARG A 198 32.10 8.91 -19.23
N LYS A 199 30.85 8.92 -18.74
CA LYS A 199 29.81 9.86 -19.21
C LYS A 199 30.14 11.31 -18.87
N HIS A 200 30.71 11.57 -17.70
CA HIS A 200 31.13 12.92 -17.29
C HIS A 200 32.27 13.47 -18.18
N ASN A 201 33.32 12.68 -18.41
CA ASN A 201 34.45 13.06 -19.25
C ASN A 201 34.06 13.32 -20.72
N LYS A 202 33.10 12.55 -21.25
CA LYS A 202 32.58 12.76 -22.62
C LYS A 202 31.76 14.04 -22.76
N LYS A 203 31.15 14.54 -21.68
CA LYS A 203 30.38 15.79 -21.67
C LYS A 203 31.31 17.01 -21.64
N ILE A 204 32.35 16.97 -20.80
CA ILE A 204 33.39 18.02 -20.74
C ILE A 204 34.05 18.21 -22.11
N ASN A 205 34.45 17.12 -22.78
CA ASN A 205 35.09 17.18 -24.11
C ASN A 205 34.16 17.60 -25.25
N LYS A 206 32.85 17.75 -25.02
CA LYS A 206 31.88 18.20 -26.03
C LYS A 206 31.51 19.67 -25.87
N ASP A 207 31.77 20.23 -24.68
CA ASP A 207 31.53 21.63 -24.33
C ASP A 207 32.83 22.48 -24.38
N THR A 208 33.94 21.90 -24.87
CA THR A 208 35.21 22.58 -25.19
C THR A 208 35.45 22.56 -26.70
#